data_AF-A0A6H1V598-F1
#
_entry.id   AF-A0A6H1V598-F1
#
_cell.length_a   1.000
_cell.length_b   1.000
_cell.length_c   1.000
_cell.angle_alpha   90.00
_cell.angle_beta   90.00
_cell.angle_gamma   90.00
#
_symmetry.space_group_name_H-M   'P 1'
#
loop_
_entity.id
_entity.type
_entity.pdbx_description
1 polymer ?
#
loop_
_entity_poly.entity_id
_entity_poly.type
_entity_poly.pdbx_seq_one_letter_code
_entity_poly.pdbx_strand_id
1 'polypeptide(L)'
;MAKIPFYIMEEHNEAFFIWHYAVAEGWINKNQNTLLHVDEHSDLVVPILNSSLKSVNENIKRVHDFTYSELTIANFIYPALYQGLFSQVYWLRQKHDPKLNGQKQLNIYSYQGEGKRLILKSKVDFNNLFNPDCKSFTITPLNAQDELSSEESNKLNKSVILDIDIDYFSCDNVSGEYLEVEITEEAYYDYINNLYNKLRICWGGNASVKYMDGKYYFCIIQPDKLVAENLKVSEDAIVERIDALVNFLKVNEIQPKLIDVCRSRLSGYTPNDQWEFIENTLVEKLSSIYQFEPIFVSELSKKVLVEV
;
A
#
# COMPACT_ATOMS: atom_id res chain seq x y z
N MET A 1 -1.90 26.06 -12.46
CA MET A 1 -2.76 25.40 -11.46
C MET A 1 -2.13 25.62 -10.10
N ALA A 2 -2.80 25.31 -8.99
CA ALA A 2 -2.09 25.26 -7.71
C ALA A 2 -1.07 24.09 -7.77
N LYS A 3 0.10 24.27 -7.16
CA LYS A 3 1.10 23.21 -7.10
C LYS A 3 0.61 22.11 -6.16
N ILE A 4 0.51 20.88 -6.64
CA ILE A 4 0.08 19.72 -5.86
C ILE A 4 1.29 19.18 -5.08
N PRO A 5 1.20 18.92 -3.76
CA PRO A 5 2.21 18.16 -3.03
C PRO A 5 2.41 16.79 -3.70
N PHE A 6 3.67 16.47 -4.02
CA PHE A 6 4.04 15.25 -4.74
C PHE A 6 5.20 14.57 -4.03
N TYR A 7 5.00 13.33 -3.59
CA TYR A 7 6.01 12.57 -2.86
C TYR A 7 6.40 11.29 -3.60
N ILE A 8 7.69 10.98 -3.57
CA ILE A 8 8.22 9.69 -4.03
C ILE A 8 8.69 8.92 -2.79
N MET A 9 8.18 7.70 -2.63
CA MET A 9 8.46 6.79 -1.52
C MET A 9 9.18 5.53 -1.99
N GLU A 10 9.94 4.91 -1.09
CA GLU A 10 10.68 3.68 -1.41
C GLU A 10 9.78 2.45 -1.29
N GLU A 11 8.99 2.39 -0.21
CA GLU A 11 8.12 1.25 0.12
C GLU A 11 6.75 1.75 0.59
N HIS A 12 5.70 1.01 0.26
CA HIS A 12 4.35 1.58 0.22
C HIS A 12 3.76 1.93 1.58
N ASN A 13 4.24 1.29 2.66
CA ASN A 13 3.83 1.65 4.01
C ASN A 13 4.15 3.12 4.36
N GLU A 14 5.14 3.74 3.70
CA GLU A 14 5.48 5.15 3.86
C GLU A 14 4.32 6.10 3.52
N ALA A 15 3.37 5.68 2.67
CA ALA A 15 2.18 6.45 2.35
C ALA A 15 1.39 6.86 3.60
N PHE A 16 1.29 5.97 4.60
CA PHE A 16 0.64 6.28 5.88
C PHE A 16 1.28 7.49 6.58
N PHE A 17 2.61 7.60 6.52
CA PHE A 17 3.33 8.74 7.08
C PHE A 17 3.07 10.01 6.28
N ILE A 18 3.12 9.94 4.95
CA ILE A 18 2.87 11.08 4.05
C ILE A 18 1.45 11.63 4.25
N TRP A 19 0.44 10.77 4.33
CA TRP A 19 -0.94 11.23 4.48
C TRP A 19 -1.16 11.96 5.80
N HIS A 20 -0.59 11.46 6.89
CA HIS A 20 -0.64 12.15 8.19
C HIS A 20 0.16 13.45 8.19
N TYR A 21 1.30 13.49 7.50
CA TYR A 21 2.04 14.73 7.28
C TYR A 21 1.18 15.76 6.53
N ALA A 22 0.52 15.34 5.45
CA ALA A 22 -0.37 16.20 4.67
C ALA A 22 -1.58 16.70 5.47
N VAL A 23 -2.07 15.92 6.44
CA VAL A 23 -3.07 16.37 7.41
C VAL A 23 -2.51 17.46 8.33
N ALA A 24 -1.30 17.27 8.86
CA ALA A 24 -0.65 18.24 9.74
C ALA A 24 -0.36 19.58 9.03
N GLU A 25 0.03 19.52 7.75
CA GLU A 25 0.24 20.68 6.89
C GLU A 25 -1.08 21.31 6.36
N GLY A 26 -2.22 20.67 6.61
CA GLY A 26 -3.53 21.15 6.18
C GLY A 26 -3.79 21.04 4.66
N TRP A 27 -3.04 20.19 3.96
CA TRP A 27 -3.20 19.95 2.52
C TRP A 27 -4.41 19.06 2.21
N ILE A 28 -4.70 18.12 3.10
CA ILE A 28 -5.85 17.20 3.01
C ILE A 28 -6.72 17.29 4.27
N ASN A 29 -7.96 16.80 4.20
CA ASN A 29 -8.86 16.85 5.34
C ASN A 29 -8.41 15.87 6.44
N LYS A 30 -8.75 16.17 7.70
CA LYS A 30 -8.49 15.24 8.83
C LYS A 30 -9.27 13.92 8.74
N ASN A 31 -10.35 13.88 7.96
CA ASN A 31 -11.20 12.70 7.79
C ASN A 31 -12.00 12.77 6.49
N GLN A 32 -12.59 11.64 6.12
CA GLN A 32 -13.52 11.49 4.99
C GLN A 32 -12.92 11.88 3.62
N ASN A 33 -11.62 11.67 3.45
CA ASN A 33 -11.00 11.76 2.14
C ASN A 33 -11.36 10.53 1.27
N THR A 34 -11.09 10.65 -0.02
CA THR A 34 -11.16 9.55 -0.98
C THR A 34 -9.74 9.13 -1.35
N LEU A 35 -9.43 7.84 -1.29
CA LEU A 35 -8.20 7.28 -1.80
C LEU A 35 -8.45 6.71 -3.20
N LEU A 36 -7.70 7.17 -4.20
CA LEU A 36 -7.56 6.50 -5.48
C LEU A 36 -6.19 5.79 -5.45
N HIS A 37 -6.22 4.49 -5.20
CA HIS A 37 -5.05 3.64 -5.03
C HIS A 37 -4.84 2.84 -6.32
N VAL A 38 -3.74 3.13 -7.02
CA VAL A 38 -3.35 2.53 -8.29
C VAL A 38 -2.23 1.55 -8.00
N ASP A 39 -2.54 0.26 -8.02
CA ASP A 39 -1.66 -0.78 -7.48
C ASP A 39 -2.06 -2.16 -8.03
N GLU A 40 -1.09 -3.05 -8.22
CA GLU A 40 -1.36 -4.46 -8.54
C GLU A 40 -1.88 -5.24 -7.31
N HIS A 41 -1.48 -4.83 -6.11
CA HIS A 41 -1.86 -5.34 -4.81
C HIS A 41 -2.96 -4.49 -4.18
N SER A 42 -3.57 -5.01 -3.11
CA SER A 42 -4.70 -4.34 -2.46
C SER A 42 -4.31 -3.51 -1.25
N ASP A 43 -3.19 -3.85 -0.61
CA ASP A 43 -2.68 -3.29 0.65
C ASP A 43 -3.69 -3.19 1.80
N LEU A 44 -4.64 -4.10 1.74
CA LEU A 44 -5.75 -4.28 2.67
C LEU A 44 -5.55 -5.58 3.45
N VAL A 45 -4.35 -5.86 3.94
CA VAL A 45 -4.12 -6.89 4.96
C VAL A 45 -4.43 -6.29 6.34
N VAL A 46 -5.14 -7.04 7.19
CA VAL A 46 -5.41 -6.59 8.55
C VAL A 46 -4.14 -6.70 9.40
N PRO A 47 -3.63 -5.60 9.98
CA PRO A 47 -2.39 -5.64 10.75
C PRO A 47 -2.58 -6.26 12.14
N ILE A 48 -1.49 -6.81 12.67
CA ILE A 48 -1.34 -7.16 14.09
C ILE A 48 -0.36 -6.16 14.71
N LEU A 49 -0.88 -5.23 15.52
CA LEU A 49 -0.10 -4.10 16.01
C LEU A 49 0.36 -4.33 17.46
N ASN A 50 1.61 -4.00 17.76
CA ASN A 50 2.15 -3.98 19.13
C ASN A 50 1.75 -2.69 19.85
N SER A 51 1.69 -1.57 19.12
CA SER A 51 1.28 -0.26 19.60
C SER A 51 -0.15 0.11 19.17
N SER A 52 -0.84 0.93 19.96
CA SER A 52 -2.21 1.35 19.64
C SER A 52 -2.22 2.46 18.58
N LEU A 53 -3.05 2.33 17.55
CA LEU A 53 -3.34 3.39 16.57
C LEU A 53 -3.91 4.65 17.23
N LYS A 54 -4.60 4.52 18.37
CA LYS A 54 -5.12 5.67 19.13
C LYS A 54 -4.01 6.54 19.70
N SER A 55 -2.83 5.94 19.84
CA SER A 55 -1.64 6.63 20.33
C SER A 55 -0.90 7.36 19.22
N VAL A 56 -1.25 7.13 17.96
CA VAL A 56 -0.72 7.86 16.79
C VAL A 56 -1.57 9.12 16.62
N ASN A 57 -1.25 10.18 17.34
CA ASN A 57 -2.04 11.40 17.40
C ASN A 57 -1.20 12.65 17.15
N GLU A 58 -1.50 13.38 16.06
CA GLU A 58 -1.01 14.71 15.59
C GLU A 58 0.52 15.00 15.69
N ASN A 59 1.30 14.14 16.31
CA ASN A 59 2.74 14.21 16.44
C ASN A 59 3.35 13.42 15.29
N ILE A 60 3.93 14.15 14.36
CA ILE A 60 4.46 13.59 13.13
C ILE A 60 5.61 12.60 13.35
N LYS A 61 6.45 12.80 14.37
CA LYS A 61 7.50 11.83 14.73
C LYS A 61 6.90 10.51 15.20
N ARG A 62 5.80 10.54 15.96
CA ARG A 62 5.15 9.31 16.41
C ARG A 62 4.47 8.57 15.27
N VAL A 63 3.91 9.29 14.30
CA VAL A 63 3.40 8.70 13.05
C VAL A 63 4.55 8.02 12.31
N HIS A 64 5.66 8.74 12.09
CA HIS A 64 6.86 8.20 11.46
C HIS A 64 7.30 6.90 12.15
N ASP A 65 7.57 6.94 13.46
CA ASP A 65 8.05 5.78 14.21
C ASP A 65 7.07 4.61 14.12
N PHE A 66 5.75 4.88 14.16
CA PHE A 66 4.71 3.85 13.99
C PHE A 66 4.72 3.23 12.59
N THR A 67 4.81 4.05 11.54
CA THR A 67 4.87 3.59 10.14
C THR A 67 5.99 2.59 9.91
N TYR A 68 7.19 2.87 10.42
CA TYR A 68 8.37 2.02 10.19
C TYR A 68 8.51 0.85 11.17
N SER A 69 7.76 0.83 12.28
CA SER A 69 7.87 -0.23 13.30
C SER A 69 6.66 -1.17 13.39
N GLU A 70 5.50 -0.75 12.90
CA GLU A 70 4.25 -1.53 13.04
C GLU A 70 3.60 -1.88 11.70
N LEU A 71 3.80 -1.06 10.66
CA LEU A 71 3.15 -1.24 9.36
C LEU A 71 4.07 -1.97 8.39
N THR A 72 3.45 -2.75 7.50
CA THR A 72 4.11 -3.40 6.37
C THR A 72 3.53 -2.84 5.07
N ILE A 73 4.21 -3.06 3.96
CA ILE A 73 3.72 -2.70 2.62
C ILE A 73 2.29 -3.20 2.39
N ALA A 74 1.91 -4.38 2.86
CA ALA A 74 0.59 -4.92 2.60
C ALA A 74 -0.56 -4.44 3.53
N ASN A 75 -0.32 -3.61 4.57
CA ASN A 75 -1.29 -3.47 5.68
C ASN A 75 -1.61 -2.04 6.17
N PHE A 76 -1.10 -1.01 5.50
CA PHE A 76 -1.16 0.37 5.99
C PHE A 76 -2.51 1.09 5.71
N ILE A 77 -3.28 0.63 4.72
CA ILE A 77 -4.55 1.27 4.33
C ILE A 77 -5.62 1.09 5.41
N TYR A 78 -5.77 -0.11 6.00
CA TYR A 78 -6.76 -0.33 7.05
C TYR A 78 -6.56 0.52 8.32
N PRO A 79 -5.34 0.71 8.84
CA PRO A 79 -5.02 1.73 9.82
C PRO A 79 -5.56 3.13 9.49
N ALA A 80 -5.35 3.61 8.27
CA ALA A 80 -5.82 4.93 7.83
C ALA A 80 -7.36 4.98 7.77
N LEU A 81 -8.01 3.92 7.30
CA LEU A 81 -9.48 3.78 7.31
C LEU A 81 -10.04 3.73 8.74
N TYR A 82 -9.37 3.05 9.66
CA TYR A 82 -9.76 2.99 11.07
C TYR A 82 -9.66 4.35 11.77
N GLN A 83 -8.64 5.15 11.44
CA GLN A 83 -8.54 6.54 11.90
C GLN A 83 -9.57 7.47 11.24
N GLY A 84 -10.27 6.98 10.21
CA GLY A 84 -11.28 7.74 9.46
C GLY A 84 -10.69 8.71 8.45
N LEU A 85 -9.39 8.62 8.18
CA LEU A 85 -8.69 9.46 7.21
C LEU A 85 -9.32 9.34 5.83
N PHE A 86 -9.63 8.11 5.44
CA PHE A 86 -10.40 7.79 4.25
C PHE A 86 -11.75 7.18 4.62
N SER A 87 -12.75 7.43 3.78
CA SER A 87 -14.06 6.75 3.84
C SER A 87 -14.44 6.06 2.54
N GLN A 88 -13.65 6.29 1.48
CA GLN A 88 -13.84 5.69 0.16
C GLN A 88 -12.48 5.31 -0.38
N VAL A 89 -12.35 4.08 -0.88
CA VAL A 89 -11.18 3.59 -1.60
C VAL A 89 -11.62 3.15 -2.98
N TYR A 90 -10.98 3.69 -4.00
CA TYR A 90 -11.06 3.21 -5.37
C TYR A 90 -9.76 2.49 -5.66
N TRP A 91 -9.82 1.19 -5.89
CA TRP A 91 -8.64 0.37 -6.18
C TRP A 91 -8.56 0.11 -7.68
N LEU A 92 -7.65 0.82 -8.34
CA LEU A 92 -7.41 0.71 -9.77
C LEU A 92 -6.30 -0.31 -10.00
N ARG A 93 -6.65 -1.43 -10.64
CA ARG A 93 -5.74 -2.55 -10.95
C ARG A 93 -5.77 -2.88 -12.44
N GLN A 94 -4.76 -3.56 -12.98
CA GLN A 94 -4.78 -4.05 -14.37
C GLN A 94 -5.92 -5.03 -14.61
N LYS A 95 -6.09 -5.99 -13.69
CA LYS A 95 -7.12 -7.03 -13.77
C LYS A 95 -7.55 -7.47 -12.37
N HIS A 96 -8.83 -7.28 -12.05
CA HIS A 96 -9.40 -7.79 -10.81
C HIS A 96 -9.75 -9.28 -10.91
N ASP A 97 -9.79 -9.98 -9.77
CA ASP A 97 -10.43 -11.30 -9.71
C ASP A 97 -11.89 -11.14 -10.16
N PRO A 98 -12.39 -11.92 -11.14
CA PRO A 98 -13.77 -11.81 -11.64
C PRO A 98 -14.85 -11.98 -10.55
N LYS A 99 -14.50 -12.47 -9.36
CA LYS A 99 -15.39 -12.57 -8.18
C LYS A 99 -15.46 -11.26 -7.38
N LEU A 100 -14.51 -10.35 -7.57
CA LEU A 100 -14.48 -9.01 -6.98
C LEU A 100 -15.27 -8.05 -7.89
N ASN A 101 -16.60 -8.14 -7.85
CA ASN A 101 -17.46 -7.25 -8.63
C ASN A 101 -18.16 -6.22 -7.73
N GLY A 102 -18.13 -4.97 -8.18
CA GLY A 102 -18.87 -3.85 -7.60
C GLY A 102 -18.32 -3.33 -6.28
N GLN A 103 -18.93 -2.23 -5.83
CA GLN A 103 -18.59 -1.58 -4.58
C GLN A 103 -18.97 -2.44 -3.37
N LYS A 104 -18.06 -2.51 -2.39
CA LYS A 104 -18.27 -3.16 -1.09
C LYS A 104 -18.33 -2.12 0.01
N GLN A 105 -19.39 -2.16 0.81
CA GLN A 105 -19.46 -1.41 2.07
C GLN A 105 -18.91 -2.28 3.20
N LEU A 106 -17.91 -1.77 3.92
CA LEU A 106 -17.32 -2.43 5.08
C LEU A 106 -17.38 -1.52 6.31
N ASN A 107 -17.19 -2.15 7.46
CA ASN A 107 -17.03 -1.50 8.74
C ASN A 107 -15.76 -2.02 9.42
N ILE A 108 -14.99 -1.13 10.05
CA ILE A 108 -13.79 -1.45 10.82
C ILE A 108 -13.90 -0.90 12.23
N TYR A 109 -13.47 -1.68 13.23
CA TYR A 109 -13.37 -1.26 14.62
C TYR A 109 -12.24 -2.02 15.31
N SER A 110 -11.75 -1.53 16.46
CA SER A 110 -10.79 -2.30 17.24
C SER A 110 -11.51 -3.24 18.21
N TYR A 111 -11.00 -4.46 18.33
CA TYR A 111 -11.36 -5.36 19.44
C TYR A 111 -11.16 -4.62 20.77
N GLN A 112 -12.22 -4.61 21.60
CA GLN A 112 -12.30 -3.91 22.89
C GLN A 112 -11.92 -2.40 22.85
N GLY A 113 -11.86 -1.78 21.67
CA GLY A 113 -11.47 -0.39 21.51
C GLY A 113 -10.00 -0.08 21.83
N GLU A 114 -9.11 -1.08 21.83
CA GLU A 114 -7.69 -0.88 22.20
C GLU A 114 -6.84 -0.18 21.12
N GLY A 115 -7.29 -0.17 19.87
CA GLY A 115 -6.57 0.34 18.71
C GLY A 115 -5.43 -0.54 18.19
N LYS A 116 -5.37 -1.83 18.58
CA LYS A 116 -4.28 -2.75 18.21
C LYS A 116 -4.70 -3.92 17.31
N ARG A 117 -5.96 -4.33 17.41
CA ARG A 117 -6.52 -5.49 16.71
C ARG A 117 -7.76 -5.05 15.97
N LEU A 118 -7.62 -4.84 14.67
CA LEU A 118 -8.72 -4.36 13.83
C LEU A 118 -9.62 -5.54 13.41
N ILE A 119 -10.93 -5.30 13.39
CA ILE A 119 -11.95 -6.27 12.98
C ILE A 119 -12.75 -5.65 11.84
N LEU A 120 -12.89 -6.41 10.75
CA LEU A 120 -13.68 -6.05 9.58
C LEU A 120 -15.01 -6.78 9.55
N LYS A 121 -16.08 -6.07 9.17
CA LYS A 121 -17.40 -6.66 8.92
C LYS A 121 -18.06 -6.06 7.68
N SER A 122 -18.62 -6.93 6.83
CA SER A 122 -19.32 -6.56 5.59
C SER A 122 -20.79 -6.17 5.77
N LYS A 123 -21.37 -6.39 6.94
CA LYS A 123 -22.73 -5.93 7.30
C LYS A 123 -22.64 -4.97 8.48
N VAL A 124 -23.52 -3.98 8.48
CA VAL A 124 -23.78 -3.15 9.65
C VAL A 124 -24.26 -4.08 10.77
N ASP A 125 -23.42 -4.27 11.76
CA ASP A 125 -23.78 -5.03 12.95
C ASP A 125 -24.62 -4.10 13.85
N PHE A 126 -25.92 -4.37 13.96
CA PHE A 126 -26.83 -3.57 14.77
C PHE A 126 -26.44 -3.54 16.25
N ASN A 127 -25.66 -4.53 16.74
CA ASN A 127 -25.11 -4.50 18.09
C ASN A 127 -23.94 -3.51 18.24
N ASN A 128 -23.27 -3.17 17.14
CA ASN A 128 -22.18 -2.20 17.08
C ASN A 128 -22.61 -0.85 16.48
N LEU A 129 -23.91 -0.62 16.25
CA LEU A 129 -24.40 0.66 15.70
C LEU A 129 -23.97 1.87 16.55
N PHE A 130 -23.76 1.64 17.85
CA PHE A 130 -23.31 2.64 18.82
C PHE A 130 -21.85 2.47 19.24
N ASN A 131 -21.06 1.62 18.57
CA ASN A 131 -19.64 1.53 18.86
C ASN A 131 -18.95 2.80 18.33
N PRO A 132 -18.49 3.73 19.19
CA PRO A 132 -17.88 4.97 18.75
C PRO A 132 -16.55 4.75 17.99
N ASP A 133 -15.98 3.56 18.15
CA ASP A 133 -14.75 3.11 17.50
C ASP A 133 -14.98 2.59 16.07
N CYS A 134 -16.24 2.41 15.65
CA CYS A 134 -16.58 1.87 14.35
C CYS A 134 -16.52 2.94 13.26
N LYS A 135 -15.79 2.66 12.18
CA LYS A 135 -15.76 3.46 10.94
C LYS A 135 -16.33 2.66 9.79
N SER A 136 -17.15 3.31 8.99
CA SER A 136 -17.73 2.74 7.76
C SER A 136 -17.02 3.32 6.55
N PHE A 137 -16.69 2.48 5.57
CA PHE A 137 -16.04 2.89 4.34
C PHE A 137 -16.42 1.98 3.16
N THR A 138 -16.19 2.46 1.95
CA THR A 138 -16.38 1.68 0.72
C THR A 138 -15.06 1.34 0.06
N ILE A 139 -15.03 0.18 -0.61
CA ILE A 139 -13.97 -0.19 -1.56
C ILE A 139 -14.64 -0.46 -2.91
N THR A 140 -14.18 0.22 -3.95
CA THR A 140 -14.69 0.08 -5.32
C THR A 140 -13.54 -0.37 -6.22
N PRO A 141 -13.58 -1.59 -6.81
CA PRO A 141 -12.60 -1.98 -7.81
C PRO A 141 -12.81 -1.18 -9.09
N LEU A 142 -11.72 -0.73 -9.71
CA LEU A 142 -11.68 -0.02 -10.99
C LEU A 142 -10.59 -0.57 -11.91
N ASN A 143 -10.74 -0.33 -13.21
CA ASN A 143 -9.72 -0.48 -14.24
C ASN A 143 -9.51 0.88 -14.95
N ALA A 144 -8.34 1.07 -15.57
CA ALA A 144 -8.04 2.32 -16.29
C ALA A 144 -8.95 2.56 -17.51
N GLN A 145 -9.65 1.52 -17.97
CA GLN A 145 -10.61 1.59 -19.09
C GLN A 145 -12.03 1.92 -18.63
N ASP A 146 -12.29 2.01 -17.33
CA ASP A 146 -13.63 2.32 -16.82
C ASP A 146 -13.99 3.79 -17.10
N GLU A 147 -15.18 4.00 -17.66
CA GLU A 147 -15.80 5.31 -17.81
C GLU A 147 -16.72 5.57 -16.61
N LEU A 148 -16.31 6.44 -15.70
CA LEU A 148 -17.13 6.80 -14.54
C LEU A 148 -18.29 7.67 -14.98
N SER A 149 -19.49 7.42 -14.44
CA SER A 149 -20.59 8.37 -14.56
C SER A 149 -20.22 9.70 -13.90
N SER A 150 -20.91 10.78 -14.28
CA SER A 150 -20.69 12.09 -13.64
C SER A 150 -20.92 12.06 -12.13
N GLU A 151 -21.80 11.20 -11.62
CA GLU A 151 -22.00 11.05 -10.17
C GLU A 151 -20.81 10.35 -9.50
N GLU A 152 -20.25 9.31 -10.13
CA GLU A 152 -19.09 8.58 -9.62
C GLU A 152 -17.83 9.43 -9.65
N SER A 153 -17.56 10.13 -10.76
CA SER A 153 -16.44 11.08 -10.86
C SER A 153 -16.55 12.18 -9.80
N ASN A 154 -17.75 12.75 -9.57
CA ASN A 154 -17.94 13.74 -8.51
C ASN A 154 -17.69 13.18 -7.09
N LYS A 155 -18.11 11.94 -6.82
CA LYS A 155 -17.84 11.27 -5.53
C LYS A 155 -16.35 11.03 -5.31
N LEU A 156 -15.65 10.62 -6.36
CA LEU A 156 -14.22 10.39 -6.34
C LEU A 156 -13.47 11.72 -6.09
N ASN A 157 -13.81 12.78 -6.84
CA ASN A 157 -13.11 14.06 -6.83
C ASN A 157 -13.31 14.96 -5.59
N LYS A 158 -14.19 14.60 -4.64
CA LYS A 158 -14.52 15.48 -3.50
C LYS A 158 -13.30 15.89 -2.66
N SER A 159 -12.38 14.95 -2.41
CA SER A 159 -11.11 15.18 -1.70
C SER A 159 -10.17 13.99 -1.97
N VAL A 160 -9.75 13.85 -3.23
CA VAL A 160 -8.98 12.69 -3.68
C VAL A 160 -7.49 12.82 -3.34
N ILE A 161 -6.95 11.76 -2.78
CA ILE A 161 -5.51 11.48 -2.68
C ILE A 161 -5.23 10.43 -3.74
N LEU A 162 -4.25 10.69 -4.60
CA LEU A 162 -3.81 9.76 -5.62
C LEU A 162 -2.55 9.06 -5.10
N ASP A 163 -2.68 7.78 -4.84
CA ASP A 163 -1.63 6.90 -4.36
C ASP A 163 -1.31 5.89 -5.46
N ILE A 164 -0.06 5.84 -5.91
CA ILE A 164 0.37 5.02 -7.05
C ILE A 164 1.54 4.15 -6.61
N ASP A 165 1.37 2.83 -6.60
CA ASP A 165 2.51 1.92 -6.67
C ASP A 165 2.89 1.68 -8.13
N ILE A 166 4.17 1.81 -8.44
CA ILE A 166 4.64 1.61 -9.82
C ILE A 166 4.70 0.13 -10.23
N ASP A 167 4.53 -0.81 -9.30
CA ASP A 167 4.36 -2.22 -9.62
C ASP A 167 3.07 -2.48 -10.45
N TYR A 168 2.08 -1.58 -10.38
CA TYR A 168 0.90 -1.56 -11.24
C TYR A 168 1.25 -1.60 -12.73
N PHE A 169 2.39 -1.00 -13.11
CA PHE A 169 2.82 -0.94 -14.50
C PHE A 169 3.65 -2.18 -14.90
N SER A 170 4.38 -2.79 -13.98
CA SER A 170 5.15 -4.03 -14.17
C SER A 170 5.52 -4.61 -12.80
N CYS A 171 5.12 -5.85 -12.52
CA CYS A 171 5.26 -6.45 -11.18
C CYS A 171 5.96 -7.81 -11.19
N ASP A 172 6.98 -7.98 -10.34
CA ASP A 172 7.72 -9.21 -10.11
C ASP A 172 7.31 -9.87 -8.78
N ASN A 173 6.11 -10.45 -8.76
CA ASN A 173 5.61 -11.20 -7.61
C ASN A 173 6.54 -12.33 -7.17
N VAL A 174 7.35 -12.90 -8.07
CA VAL A 174 8.29 -13.98 -7.72
C VAL A 174 9.36 -13.46 -6.77
N SER A 175 9.90 -12.27 -7.05
CA SER A 175 10.85 -11.61 -6.16
C SER A 175 10.17 -11.06 -4.91
N GLY A 176 9.02 -10.40 -5.05
CA GLY A 176 8.28 -9.78 -3.94
C GLY A 176 7.79 -10.76 -2.86
N GLU A 177 7.39 -11.98 -3.26
CA GLU A 177 6.92 -13.02 -2.32
C GLU A 177 8.06 -13.83 -1.67
N TYR A 178 9.31 -13.63 -2.11
CA TYR A 178 10.47 -14.40 -1.67
C TYR A 178 11.30 -13.63 -0.64
N LEU A 179 11.33 -14.14 0.60
CA LEU A 179 12.20 -13.65 1.65
C LEU A 179 13.40 -14.59 1.82
N GLU A 180 14.58 -14.00 1.95
CA GLU A 180 15.82 -14.69 2.27
C GLU A 180 16.57 -13.99 3.41
N VAL A 181 17.01 -14.75 4.40
CA VAL A 181 17.83 -14.26 5.52
C VAL A 181 19.00 -15.20 5.76
N GLU A 182 20.21 -14.66 5.86
CA GLU A 182 21.40 -15.44 6.24
C GLU A 182 21.25 -15.95 7.69
N ILE A 183 21.52 -17.24 7.91
CA ILE A 183 21.44 -17.92 9.20
C ILE A 183 22.77 -18.60 9.54
N THR A 184 22.92 -19.00 10.80
CA THR A 184 24.07 -19.79 11.23
C THR A 184 23.99 -21.22 10.68
N GLU A 185 25.16 -21.86 10.54
CA GLU A 185 25.28 -23.29 10.23
C GLU A 185 24.48 -24.16 11.23
N GLU A 186 24.53 -23.82 12.52
CA GLU A 186 23.78 -24.51 13.57
C GLU A 186 22.26 -24.44 13.32
N ALA A 187 21.73 -23.25 13.01
CA ALA A 187 20.31 -23.06 12.73
C ALA A 187 19.87 -23.82 11.46
N TYR A 188 20.74 -23.87 10.45
CA TYR A 188 20.52 -24.64 9.22
C TYR A 188 20.39 -26.14 9.54
N TYR A 189 21.35 -26.69 10.28
CA TYR A 189 21.34 -28.11 10.63
C TYR A 189 20.22 -28.48 11.61
N ASP A 190 19.84 -27.59 12.53
CA ASP A 190 18.64 -27.78 13.35
C ASP A 190 17.38 -27.85 12.45
N TYR A 191 17.19 -26.93 11.51
CA TYR A 191 16.02 -26.94 10.62
C TYR A 191 15.86 -28.25 9.83
N ILE A 192 16.96 -28.80 9.29
CA ILE A 192 16.89 -30.01 8.46
C ILE A 192 16.81 -31.31 9.28
N ASN A 193 17.47 -31.38 10.45
CA ASN A 193 17.61 -32.63 11.21
C ASN A 193 16.57 -32.75 12.33
N ASN A 194 16.04 -31.63 12.84
CA ASN A 194 15.05 -31.61 13.90
C ASN A 194 13.63 -31.66 13.32
N LEU A 195 13.01 -32.84 13.37
CA LEU A 195 11.63 -33.05 12.94
C LEU A 195 10.62 -32.16 13.68
N TYR A 196 10.98 -31.67 14.86
CA TYR A 196 10.16 -30.79 15.70
C TYR A 196 10.62 -29.33 15.68
N ASN A 197 11.43 -28.92 14.70
CA ASN A 197 11.81 -27.52 14.54
C ASN A 197 10.55 -26.65 14.40
N LYS A 198 10.48 -25.58 15.22
CA LYS A 198 9.29 -24.72 15.31
C LYS A 198 8.98 -23.99 13.99
N LEU A 199 10.00 -23.54 13.27
CA LEU A 199 9.81 -22.84 11.99
C LEU A 199 9.20 -23.80 10.96
N ARG A 200 9.70 -25.03 10.88
CA ARG A 200 9.15 -26.08 10.02
C ARG A 200 7.68 -26.38 10.35
N ILE A 201 7.34 -26.48 11.63
CA ILE A 201 5.96 -26.75 12.07
C ILE A 201 5.03 -25.58 11.74
N CYS A 202 5.48 -24.34 11.98
CA CYS A 202 4.64 -23.15 11.80
C CYS A 202 4.47 -22.75 10.33
N TRP A 203 5.48 -22.96 9.49
CA TRP A 203 5.49 -22.49 8.10
C TRP A 203 5.34 -23.60 7.07
N GLY A 204 5.51 -24.87 7.46
CA GLY A 204 5.31 -26.01 6.59
C GLY A 204 6.15 -25.93 5.31
N GLY A 205 5.52 -26.18 4.16
CA GLY A 205 6.18 -26.13 2.84
C GLY A 205 6.57 -24.73 2.36
N ASN A 206 6.16 -23.67 3.06
CA ASN A 206 6.49 -22.28 2.71
C ASN A 206 7.86 -21.85 3.22
N ALA A 207 8.46 -22.62 4.13
CA ALA A 207 9.78 -22.37 4.66
C ALA A 207 10.77 -23.42 4.15
N SER A 208 11.97 -22.98 3.82
CA SER A 208 13.08 -23.85 3.42
C SER A 208 14.40 -23.26 3.90
N VAL A 209 15.47 -24.02 3.72
CA VAL A 209 16.84 -23.55 3.92
C VAL A 209 17.66 -23.85 2.68
N LYS A 210 18.67 -23.02 2.40
CA LYS A 210 19.63 -23.25 1.32
C LYS A 210 21.05 -22.97 1.79
N TYR A 211 22.00 -23.66 1.17
CA TYR A 211 23.43 -23.41 1.31
C TYR A 211 23.98 -22.95 -0.03
N MET A 212 24.65 -21.79 -0.05
CA MET A 212 25.19 -21.17 -1.25
C MET A 212 26.45 -20.39 -0.88
N ASP A 213 27.52 -20.56 -1.65
CA ASP A 213 28.77 -19.80 -1.51
C ASP A 213 29.35 -19.75 -0.08
N GLY A 214 29.29 -20.88 0.64
CA GLY A 214 29.83 -20.98 2.00
C GLY A 214 28.91 -20.39 3.08
N LYS A 215 27.69 -19.98 2.72
CA LYS A 215 26.71 -19.37 3.62
C LYS A 215 25.42 -20.18 3.67
N TYR A 216 24.70 -20.03 4.77
CA TYR A 216 23.45 -20.72 5.04
C TYR A 216 22.32 -19.71 5.11
N TYR A 217 21.16 -20.06 4.57
CA TYR A 217 20.03 -19.14 4.49
C TYR A 217 18.73 -19.84 4.90
N PHE A 218 17.86 -19.09 5.55
CA PHE A 218 16.45 -19.41 5.74
C PHE A 218 15.62 -18.65 4.71
N CYS A 219 14.71 -19.35 4.05
CA CYS A 219 13.91 -18.81 2.97
C CYS A 219 12.42 -18.99 3.32
N ILE A 220 11.63 -17.94 3.12
CA ILE A 220 10.17 -18.00 3.18
C ILE A 220 9.63 -17.62 1.81
N ILE A 221 8.73 -18.43 1.27
CA ILE A 221 7.85 -18.03 0.18
C ILE A 221 6.52 -17.68 0.83
N GLN A 222 6.00 -16.48 0.59
CA GLN A 222 4.68 -16.09 1.05
C GLN A 222 3.69 -16.42 -0.07
N PRO A 223 2.98 -17.56 -0.06
CA PRO A 223 2.06 -17.86 -1.13
C PRO A 223 0.82 -16.97 -0.99
N ASP A 224 0.72 -15.89 -1.75
CA ASP A 224 -0.60 -15.42 -2.15
C ASP A 224 -0.97 -16.14 -3.45
N LYS A 225 -1.63 -17.29 -3.29
CA LYS A 225 -2.26 -18.08 -4.36
C LYS A 225 -1.31 -18.56 -5.47
N LEU A 226 -0.88 -19.83 -5.34
CA LEU A 226 -0.57 -20.73 -6.47
C LEU A 226 0.26 -20.09 -7.60
N VAL A 227 1.58 -19.98 -7.39
CA VAL A 227 2.54 -19.42 -8.34
C VAL A 227 2.12 -18.01 -8.73
N ALA A 228 2.56 -17.03 -7.94
CA ALA A 228 2.70 -15.64 -8.37
C ALA A 228 3.02 -15.58 -9.86
N GLU A 229 2.01 -15.34 -10.71
CA GLU A 229 2.24 -15.13 -12.13
C GLU A 229 3.18 -13.93 -12.16
N ASN A 230 4.36 -14.08 -12.77
CA ASN A 230 5.23 -12.94 -12.95
C ASN A 230 4.52 -11.99 -13.92
N LEU A 231 4.10 -10.83 -13.41
CA LEU A 231 3.35 -9.82 -14.14
C LEU A 231 4.27 -8.76 -14.75
N LYS A 232 5.59 -9.03 -14.75
CA LYS A 232 6.59 -8.22 -15.44
C LYS A 232 6.31 -8.19 -16.93
N VAL A 233 6.31 -7.00 -17.51
CA VAL A 233 6.01 -6.77 -18.93
C VAL A 233 7.12 -5.98 -19.63
N SER A 234 7.03 -5.82 -20.95
CA SER A 234 7.97 -5.01 -21.74
C SER A 234 7.81 -3.51 -21.48
N GLU A 235 8.84 -2.73 -21.83
CA GLU A 235 8.79 -1.26 -21.75
C GLU A 235 7.64 -0.65 -22.56
N ASP A 236 7.34 -1.17 -23.75
CA ASP A 236 6.19 -0.72 -24.55
C ASP A 236 4.86 -0.89 -23.79
N ALA A 237 4.66 -2.05 -23.15
CA ALA A 237 3.47 -2.32 -22.36
C ALA A 237 3.41 -1.45 -21.08
N ILE A 238 4.56 -1.14 -20.47
CA ILE A 238 4.66 -0.17 -19.38
C ILE A 238 4.16 1.19 -19.84
N VAL A 239 4.64 1.69 -20.98
CA VAL A 239 4.24 2.99 -21.54
C VAL A 239 2.74 3.01 -21.82
N GLU A 240 2.19 1.96 -22.43
CA GLU A 240 0.75 1.83 -22.68
C GLU A 240 -0.08 1.89 -21.39
N ARG A 241 0.36 1.21 -20.33
CA ARG A 241 -0.31 1.24 -19.01
C ARG A 241 -0.24 2.62 -18.35
N ILE A 242 0.91 3.31 -18.44
CA ILE A 242 1.04 4.69 -17.95
C ILE A 242 0.12 5.63 -18.74
N ASP A 243 0.07 5.49 -20.06
CA ASP A 243 -0.82 6.30 -20.91
C ASP A 243 -2.29 6.05 -20.60
N ALA A 244 -2.68 4.79 -20.34
CA ALA A 244 -4.03 4.46 -19.92
C ALA A 244 -4.39 5.13 -18.59
N LEU A 245 -3.50 5.10 -17.58
CA LEU A 245 -3.73 5.78 -16.30
C LEU A 245 -3.85 7.31 -16.49
N VAL A 246 -2.92 7.93 -17.21
CA VAL A 246 -2.93 9.38 -17.43
C VAL A 246 -4.18 9.81 -18.19
N ASN A 247 -4.61 9.01 -19.17
CA ASN A 247 -5.88 9.23 -19.86
C ASN A 247 -7.08 9.08 -18.93
N PHE A 248 -7.12 8.05 -18.08
CA PHE A 248 -8.17 7.88 -17.07
C PHE A 248 -8.26 9.09 -16.14
N LEU A 249 -7.12 9.56 -15.62
CA LEU A 249 -7.06 10.75 -14.74
C LEU A 249 -7.57 12.01 -15.46
N LYS A 250 -7.21 12.17 -16.74
CA LYS A 250 -7.62 13.33 -17.56
C LYS A 250 -9.10 13.30 -17.91
N VAL A 251 -9.61 12.19 -18.41
CA VAL A 251 -11.01 12.03 -18.86
C VAL A 251 -11.98 12.18 -17.68
N ASN A 252 -11.60 11.65 -16.52
CA ASN A 252 -12.41 11.78 -15.30
C ASN A 252 -12.17 13.09 -14.54
N GLU A 253 -11.37 14.00 -15.10
CA GLU A 253 -11.02 15.30 -14.53
C GLU A 253 -10.52 15.21 -13.09
N ILE A 254 -9.68 14.21 -12.79
CA ILE A 254 -9.22 13.96 -11.43
C ILE A 254 -8.38 15.14 -10.93
N GLN A 255 -8.71 15.69 -9.75
CA GLN A 255 -8.00 16.82 -9.14
C GLN A 255 -7.44 16.44 -7.75
N PRO A 256 -6.28 15.76 -7.69
CA PRO A 256 -5.69 15.32 -6.43
C PRO A 256 -5.30 16.48 -5.52
N LYS A 257 -5.50 16.29 -4.21
CA LYS A 257 -4.96 17.18 -3.16
C LYS A 257 -3.53 16.82 -2.78
N LEU A 258 -3.15 15.58 -3.04
CA LEU A 258 -1.84 14.99 -2.79
C LEU A 258 -1.64 13.88 -3.82
N ILE A 259 -0.42 13.76 -4.33
CA ILE A 259 0.02 12.62 -5.12
C ILE A 259 1.21 11.99 -4.38
N ASP A 260 1.15 10.69 -4.14
CA ASP A 260 2.28 9.91 -3.66
C ASP A 260 2.54 8.72 -4.59
N VAL A 261 3.82 8.44 -4.85
CA VAL A 261 4.28 7.43 -5.80
C VAL A 261 5.27 6.50 -5.10
N CYS A 262 4.93 5.22 -4.97
CA CYS A 262 5.79 4.18 -4.40
C CYS A 262 6.62 3.49 -5.46
N ARG A 263 7.89 3.22 -5.12
CA ARG A 263 8.81 2.45 -5.95
C ARG A 263 8.66 0.95 -5.78
N SER A 264 8.36 0.46 -4.58
CA SER A 264 8.31 -0.97 -4.19
C SER A 264 9.50 -1.80 -4.71
N ARG A 265 10.69 -1.18 -4.71
CA ARG A 265 11.90 -1.76 -5.30
C ARG A 265 12.71 -2.59 -4.31
N LEU A 266 12.65 -2.29 -3.01
CA LEU A 266 13.43 -2.99 -1.99
C LEU A 266 12.69 -4.23 -1.50
N SER A 267 11.36 -4.20 -1.49
CA SER A 267 10.50 -5.37 -1.32
C SER A 267 10.54 -6.31 -2.52
N GLY A 268 10.88 -5.78 -3.71
CA GLY A 268 11.09 -6.58 -4.93
C GLY A 268 9.85 -6.78 -5.78
N TYR A 269 8.74 -6.09 -5.48
CA TYR A 269 7.53 -6.13 -6.30
C TYR A 269 7.69 -5.35 -7.61
N THR A 270 8.40 -4.22 -7.61
CA THR A 270 8.81 -3.58 -8.87
C THR A 270 10.12 -4.19 -9.37
N PRO A 271 10.21 -4.63 -10.64
CA PRO A 271 11.44 -5.16 -11.20
C PRO A 271 12.62 -4.19 -11.09
N ASN A 272 13.75 -4.67 -10.54
CA ASN A 272 14.97 -3.89 -10.29
C ASN A 272 15.56 -3.21 -11.54
N ASP A 273 15.31 -3.78 -12.71
CA ASP A 273 15.75 -3.28 -14.01
C ASP A 273 14.75 -2.33 -14.69
N GLN A 274 13.56 -2.11 -14.10
CA GLN A 274 12.50 -1.29 -14.72
C GLN A 274 12.02 -0.12 -13.85
N TRP A 275 12.20 -0.14 -12.53
CA TRP A 275 11.64 0.88 -11.63
C TRP A 275 11.99 2.32 -12.03
N GLU A 276 13.25 2.58 -12.43
CA GLU A 276 13.72 3.93 -12.81
C GLU A 276 13.09 4.40 -14.12
N PHE A 277 12.91 3.48 -15.08
CA PHE A 277 12.21 3.77 -16.33
C PHE A 277 10.73 4.10 -16.09
N ILE A 278 10.05 3.30 -15.26
CA ILE A 278 8.64 3.49 -14.93
C ILE A 278 8.44 4.83 -14.20
N GLU A 279 9.24 5.11 -13.16
CA GLU A 279 9.17 6.36 -12.39
C GLU A 279 9.35 7.58 -13.28
N ASN A 280 10.44 7.64 -14.07
CA ASN A 280 10.73 8.80 -14.90
C ASN A 280 9.63 9.03 -15.94
N THR A 281 9.16 7.96 -16.58
CA THR A 281 8.08 8.04 -17.58
C THR A 281 6.75 8.49 -16.97
N LEU A 282 6.42 7.97 -15.78
CA LEU A 282 5.21 8.35 -15.05
C LEU A 282 5.25 9.82 -14.62
N VAL A 283 6.37 10.25 -14.01
CA VAL A 283 6.57 11.63 -13.56
C VAL A 283 6.49 12.60 -14.74
N GLU A 284 7.14 12.28 -15.86
CA GLU A 284 7.04 13.08 -17.09
C GLU A 284 5.59 13.20 -17.56
N LYS A 285 4.87 12.09 -17.71
CA LYS A 285 3.50 12.11 -18.23
C LYS A 285 2.51 12.76 -17.25
N LEU A 286 2.65 12.57 -15.94
CA LEU A 286 1.85 13.28 -14.93
C LEU A 286 2.09 14.79 -14.96
N SER A 287 3.33 15.24 -15.24
CA SER A 287 3.64 16.67 -15.35
C SER A 287 2.92 17.37 -16.50
N SER A 288 2.42 16.61 -17.48
CA SER A 288 1.61 17.14 -18.59
C SER A 288 0.19 17.52 -18.19
N ILE A 289 -0.32 16.97 -17.07
CA ILE A 289 -1.68 17.20 -16.57
C ILE A 289 -1.73 17.86 -15.19
N TYR A 290 -0.63 17.82 -14.42
CA TYR A 290 -0.52 18.40 -13.10
C TYR A 290 0.74 19.24 -12.92
N GLN A 291 0.69 20.21 -12.00
CA GLN A 291 1.83 21.03 -11.63
C GLN A 291 2.34 20.61 -10.25
N PHE A 292 3.56 20.11 -10.15
CA PHE A 292 4.18 19.65 -8.90
C PHE A 292 5.71 19.78 -8.96
N GLU A 293 6.36 19.48 -7.84
CA GLU A 293 7.82 19.26 -7.78
C GLU A 293 8.03 18.02 -6.89
N PRO A 294 8.73 16.98 -7.37
CA PRO A 294 8.92 15.77 -6.59
C PRO A 294 9.72 16.02 -5.32
N ILE A 295 9.25 15.45 -4.20
CA ILE A 295 9.94 15.43 -2.92
C ILE A 295 10.13 13.98 -2.49
N PHE A 296 11.36 13.58 -2.17
CA PHE A 296 11.61 12.22 -1.68
C PHE A 296 11.23 12.10 -0.21
N VAL A 297 10.50 11.04 0.17
CA VAL A 297 10.14 10.76 1.57
C VAL A 297 11.38 10.69 2.46
N SER A 298 12.51 10.18 1.96
CA SER A 298 13.76 10.14 2.72
C SER A 298 14.25 11.52 3.18
N GLU A 299 13.95 12.59 2.43
CA GLU A 299 14.25 13.97 2.84
C GLU A 299 13.30 14.45 3.93
N LEU A 300 12.01 14.10 3.83
CA LEU A 300 11.01 14.39 4.85
C LEU A 300 11.32 13.67 6.16
N SER A 301 11.62 12.36 6.10
CA SER A 301 11.99 11.56 7.27
C SER A 301 13.20 12.14 7.99
N LYS A 302 14.23 12.58 7.25
CA LYS A 302 15.40 13.27 7.85
C LYS A 302 15.01 14.55 8.58
N LYS A 303 14.14 15.39 8.00
CA LYS A 303 13.67 16.63 8.66
C LYS A 303 12.97 16.32 9.99
N VAL A 304 12.03 15.37 9.98
CA VAL A 304 11.27 14.96 11.17
C VAL A 304 12.18 14.38 12.27
N LEU A 305 13.26 13.69 11.89
CA LEU A 305 14.21 13.11 12.85
C LEU A 305 15.22 14.12 13.43
N VAL A 306 15.47 15.25 12.76
CA VAL A 306 16.43 16.28 13.21
C VAL A 306 15.77 17.35 14.08
N GLU A 307 14.46 17.58 13.92
CA GLU A 307 13.71 18.61 14.68
C GLU A 307 13.34 18.20 16.13
N VAL A 308 13.88 17.09 16.64
CA VAL A 308 13.60 16.56 18.00
C VAL A 308 14.86 16.38 18.84
#